data_AF-A0A964L9I9-F1
#
_entry.id   AF-A0A964L9I9-F1
#
_cell.length_a   1.000
_cell.length_b   1.000
_cell.length_c   1.000
_cell.angle_alpha   90.00
_cell.angle_beta   90.00
_cell.angle_gamma   90.00
#
_symmetry.space_group_name_H-M   'P 1'
#
loop_
_entity.id
_entity.type
_entity.pdbx_description
1 polymer ?
#
loop_
_entity_poly.entity_id
_entity_poly.type
_entity_poly.pdbx_seq_one_letter_code
_entity_poly.pdbx_strand_id
1 'polypeptide(L)'
;MSRLLSRRTVLQGLGASIALPWLEAMGPLNAWGSQVASAANRVPMRMAFLYVPNGKVMAEWTPTAEGTTFTLPSILEPLSGVKDYLNVLTGLTADKARPNGDGPGDHARAMAAFLTGAQPRKTAGSDIRVGLSVDQAAAARIGSQTRLASLEIGADPSAMAGNCDSGYSCAYSSTISWRSATQPVPKLNNPRQVFERLFTTGPDADRIRTDRNRRSILDFVREDAASLQPNLGTNDRRRLDEYLGAIRDIEQRIERAARLPEPPRPNLTQPTGIPASYQDHLRLLADLLVLAFQADITRVSTFVFANEGSNKPYPFIEVREGHHDLSHHGNDRDKLRKIATINRFHVTQLAYLLNALKNVREGERTLLDNCMIAYGSGNSDGNRHNHDDLPILLAGRGSGTIRAGRHIRYRNNTPLNNLWLSMLDRMGTSMDTLGDSTGRLENLT
;
A
#
# COMPACT_ATOMS: atom_id res chain seq x y z
N MET A 1 43.88 16.48 11.80
CA MET A 1 43.23 17.42 12.74
C MET A 1 42.31 18.33 11.96
N SER A 2 41.00 18.05 11.94
CA SER A 2 40.01 18.90 11.26
C SER A 2 39.54 20.01 12.19
N ARG A 3 39.85 21.27 11.86
CA ARG A 3 39.32 22.45 12.58
C ARG A 3 37.88 22.71 12.14
N LEU A 4 36.95 22.73 13.08
CA LEU A 4 35.58 23.18 12.87
C LEU A 4 35.55 24.71 12.75
N LEU A 5 34.90 25.23 11.71
CA LEU A 5 34.70 26.66 11.53
C LEU A 5 33.55 27.15 12.43
N SER A 6 33.73 28.33 13.04
CA SER A 6 32.72 28.91 13.92
C SER A 6 31.55 29.51 13.12
N ARG A 7 30.32 29.37 13.64
CA ARG A 7 29.08 29.95 13.08
C ARG A 7 29.18 31.46 12.79
N ARG A 8 29.99 32.19 13.57
CA ARG A 8 30.19 33.64 13.43
C ARG A 8 31.03 34.00 12.19
N THR A 9 31.98 33.15 11.82
CA THR A 9 32.83 33.33 10.62
C THR A 9 32.02 33.18 9.33
N VAL A 10 30.98 32.33 9.34
CA VAL A 10 30.10 32.11 8.17
C VAL A 10 29.11 33.26 7.99
N LEU A 11 28.61 33.84 9.09
CA LEU A 11 27.61 34.91 9.04
C LEU A 11 28.19 36.30 8.71
N GLN A 12 29.50 36.49 8.85
CA GLN A 12 30.18 37.74 8.48
C GLN A 12 30.52 37.85 6.98
N GLY A 13 30.28 36.79 6.19
CA GLY A 13 30.62 36.74 4.76
C GLY A 13 29.45 36.87 3.76
N LEU A 14 28.21 37.05 4.22
CA LEU A 14 27.02 37.00 3.36
C LEU A 14 26.56 38.39 2.88
N GLY A 15 27.36 39.01 2.01
CA GLY A 15 26.88 39.98 1.04
C GLY A 15 26.71 39.27 -0.31
N ALA A 16 25.47 39.20 -0.81
CA ALA A 16 25.01 38.53 -2.04
C ALA A 16 24.79 37.01 -1.93
N SER A 17 23.52 36.62 -1.90
CA SER A 17 23.00 35.26 -1.80
C SER A 17 22.95 34.56 -3.16
N ILE A 18 23.86 33.61 -3.38
CA ILE A 18 23.65 32.47 -4.27
C ILE A 18 23.43 31.26 -3.35
N ALA A 19 22.28 30.61 -3.43
CA ALA A 19 21.96 29.43 -2.65
C ALA A 19 22.84 28.25 -3.11
N LEU A 20 23.93 27.98 -2.38
CA LEU A 20 24.73 26.78 -2.58
C LEU A 20 24.04 25.57 -1.93
N PRO A 21 24.09 24.38 -2.57
CA PRO A 21 23.61 23.15 -1.96
C PRO A 21 24.41 22.80 -0.71
N TRP A 22 23.73 22.21 0.28
CA TRP A 22 24.32 21.78 1.54
C TRP A 22 25.32 20.64 1.31
N LEU A 23 26.60 20.85 1.62
CA LEU A 23 27.65 19.84 1.47
C LEU A 23 27.80 19.03 2.77
N GLU A 24 28.00 17.71 2.65
CA GLU A 24 28.18 16.76 3.77
C GLU A 24 29.31 17.13 4.75
N ALA A 25 30.26 17.98 4.32
CA ALA A 25 31.33 18.50 5.16
C ALA A 25 30.87 19.45 6.29
N MET A 26 29.59 19.85 6.32
CA MET A 26 29.07 20.89 7.22
C MET A 26 28.44 20.37 8.53
N GLY A 27 28.53 19.07 8.86
CA GLY A 27 28.35 18.59 10.24
C GLY A 27 27.82 17.14 10.37
N PRO A 28 28.12 16.45 11.48
CA PRO A 28 27.57 15.12 11.75
C PRO A 28 26.07 15.21 12.10
N LEU A 29 25.25 14.39 11.43
CA LEU A 29 23.77 14.30 11.54
C LEU A 29 23.23 13.75 12.88
N ASN A 30 23.96 13.92 13.98
CA ASN A 30 23.50 13.52 15.32
C ASN A 30 23.32 14.75 16.21
N ALA A 31 22.23 15.50 16.01
CA ALA A 31 21.61 16.32 17.05
C ALA A 31 20.28 16.89 16.53
N TRP A 32 19.20 16.11 16.59
CA TRP A 32 17.83 16.57 16.91
C TRP A 32 17.15 15.44 17.70
N GLY A 33 17.07 15.63 19.02
CA GLY A 33 16.55 14.67 19.98
C GLY A 33 17.39 14.65 21.26
N SER A 34 17.00 15.47 22.24
CA SER A 34 17.62 15.58 23.56
C SER A 34 17.57 14.26 24.34
N GLN A 35 18.73 13.88 24.90
CA GLN A 35 18.95 13.05 26.10
C GLN A 35 17.73 12.31 26.69
N VAL A 36 17.41 11.14 26.13
CA VAL A 36 17.04 9.95 26.91
C VAL A 36 17.64 8.75 26.19
N ALA A 37 18.77 8.25 26.69
CA ALA A 37 19.37 7.02 26.21
C ALA A 37 18.60 5.82 26.78
N SER A 38 17.62 5.30 26.04
CA SER A 38 17.18 3.90 26.11
C SER A 38 16.35 3.53 24.87
N ALA A 39 16.78 2.49 24.15
CA ALA A 39 16.28 1.97 22.87
C ALA A 39 16.63 2.82 21.62
N ALA A 40 17.67 2.38 20.92
CA ALA A 40 18.15 2.80 19.60
C ALA A 40 17.16 3.61 18.73
N ASN A 41 17.60 4.78 18.25
CA ASN A 41 17.05 5.47 17.08
C ASN A 41 17.04 4.52 15.87
N ARG A 42 16.00 3.69 15.74
CA ARG A 42 15.80 2.81 14.59
C ARG A 42 15.12 3.63 13.51
N VAL A 43 15.77 3.75 12.34
CA VAL A 43 15.13 4.24 11.12
C VAL A 43 13.79 3.52 10.96
N PRO A 44 12.67 4.24 10.74
CA PRO A 44 11.37 3.61 10.84
C PRO A 44 11.15 2.57 9.75
N MET A 45 10.51 1.46 10.10
CA MET A 45 10.10 0.47 9.11
C MET A 45 8.85 0.97 8.40
N ARG A 46 8.79 0.81 7.08
CA ARG A 46 7.58 1.06 6.28
C ARG A 46 7.11 -0.23 5.63
N MET A 47 5.80 -0.33 5.41
CA MET A 47 5.21 -1.42 4.65
C MET A 47 4.25 -0.90 3.59
N ALA A 48 4.26 -1.54 2.42
CA ALA A 48 3.27 -1.27 1.38
C ALA A 48 2.76 -2.56 0.74
N PHE A 49 1.52 -2.53 0.29
CA PHE A 49 0.87 -3.62 -0.43
C PHE A 49 0.44 -3.16 -1.82
N LEU A 50 1.04 -3.75 -2.85
CA LEU A 50 0.76 -3.46 -4.25
C LEU A 50 -0.09 -4.57 -4.85
N TYR A 51 -1.10 -4.17 -5.62
CA TYR A 51 -2.06 -5.12 -6.21
C TYR A 51 -2.22 -4.89 -7.72
N VAL A 52 -2.27 -5.98 -8.47
CA VAL A 52 -2.62 -6.00 -9.89
C VAL A 52 -3.76 -7.00 -10.17
N PRO A 53 -4.66 -6.70 -11.13
CA PRO A 53 -5.83 -7.53 -11.37
C PRO A 53 -5.60 -8.65 -12.38
N ASN A 54 -6.59 -9.54 -12.53
CA ASN A 54 -6.74 -10.52 -13.61
C ASN A 54 -5.67 -11.62 -13.68
N GLY A 55 -4.87 -11.80 -12.63
CA GLY A 55 -3.86 -12.85 -12.54
C GLY A 55 -2.69 -12.69 -13.50
N LYS A 56 -1.95 -13.80 -13.72
CA LYS A 56 -0.72 -13.79 -14.51
C LYS A 56 -0.53 -15.01 -15.39
N VAL A 57 0.34 -14.90 -16.38
CA VAL A 57 0.90 -16.07 -17.08
C VAL A 57 1.94 -16.74 -16.17
N MET A 58 1.50 -17.67 -15.32
CA MET A 58 2.33 -18.24 -14.25
C MET A 58 3.58 -18.97 -14.75
N ALA A 59 3.54 -19.53 -15.96
CA ALA A 59 4.70 -20.17 -16.61
C ALA A 59 5.85 -19.19 -16.89
N GLU A 60 5.53 -17.91 -17.09
CA GLU A 60 6.50 -16.82 -17.34
C GLU A 60 6.77 -15.95 -16.10
N TRP A 61 6.07 -16.24 -15.00
CA TRP A 61 6.21 -15.57 -13.70
C TRP A 61 7.09 -16.37 -12.73
N THR A 62 7.00 -17.70 -12.75
CA THR A 62 7.50 -18.56 -11.68
C THR A 62 8.92 -19.06 -11.97
N PRO A 63 9.91 -18.77 -11.12
CA PRO A 63 11.24 -19.36 -11.26
C PRO A 63 11.22 -20.87 -11.07
N THR A 64 12.05 -21.59 -11.82
CA THR A 64 12.15 -23.05 -11.74
C THR A 64 13.00 -23.52 -10.56
N ALA A 65 14.16 -22.89 -10.35
CA ALA A 65 15.05 -23.17 -9.22
C ALA A 65 14.63 -22.42 -7.94
N GLU A 66 14.85 -23.04 -6.78
CA GLU A 66 14.63 -22.44 -5.46
C GLU A 66 15.92 -21.85 -4.88
N GLY A 67 15.80 -21.09 -3.78
CA GLY A 67 16.94 -20.49 -3.10
C GLY A 67 17.50 -19.29 -3.86
N THR A 68 18.81 -19.06 -3.77
CA THR A 68 19.48 -17.87 -4.32
C THR A 68 19.88 -18.01 -5.79
N THR A 69 19.89 -19.25 -6.32
CA THR A 69 20.35 -19.58 -7.68
C THR A 69 19.28 -19.38 -8.75
N PHE A 70 18.06 -18.97 -8.35
CA PHE A 70 16.97 -18.73 -9.29
C PHE A 70 17.32 -17.61 -10.28
N THR A 71 16.86 -17.79 -11.51
CA THR A 71 16.88 -16.78 -12.57
C THR A 71 15.54 -16.08 -12.64
N LEU A 72 15.54 -14.81 -13.04
CA LEU A 72 14.29 -14.07 -13.25
C LEU A 72 13.66 -14.54 -14.57
N PRO A 73 12.43 -15.07 -14.56
CA PRO A 73 11.71 -15.39 -15.80
C PRO A 73 11.28 -14.10 -16.52
N SER A 74 10.78 -14.23 -17.75
CA SER A 74 10.50 -13.09 -18.66
C SER A 74 9.63 -12.00 -18.05
N ILE A 75 8.60 -12.34 -17.26
CA ILE A 75 7.76 -11.31 -16.61
C ILE A 75 8.53 -10.59 -15.50
N LEU A 76 9.47 -11.25 -14.82
CA LEU A 76 10.23 -10.71 -13.69
C LEU A 76 11.56 -10.04 -14.07
N GLU A 77 12.04 -10.21 -15.31
CA GLU A 77 13.29 -9.64 -15.80
C GLU A 77 13.48 -8.13 -15.51
N PRO A 78 12.45 -7.25 -15.59
CA PRO A 78 12.61 -5.83 -15.27
C PRO A 78 13.11 -5.55 -13.84
N LEU A 79 13.00 -6.52 -12.92
CA LEU A 79 13.46 -6.41 -11.54
C LEU A 79 14.96 -6.77 -11.35
N SER A 80 15.70 -7.04 -12.42
CA SER A 80 17.12 -7.45 -12.36
C SER A 80 18.00 -6.54 -11.51
N GLY A 81 17.84 -5.21 -11.61
CA GLY A 81 18.58 -4.22 -10.81
C GLY A 81 18.30 -4.24 -9.30
N VAL A 82 17.26 -4.96 -8.88
CA VAL A 82 16.86 -5.12 -7.47
C VAL A 82 16.71 -6.59 -7.05
N LYS A 83 17.20 -7.57 -7.84
CA LYS A 83 17.05 -9.01 -7.56
C LYS A 83 17.41 -9.40 -6.11
N ASP A 84 18.49 -8.84 -5.57
CA ASP A 84 18.98 -9.12 -4.21
C ASP A 84 18.08 -8.57 -3.09
N TYR A 85 17.04 -7.81 -3.45
CA TYR A 85 16.01 -7.29 -2.57
C TYR A 85 14.69 -8.06 -2.69
N LEU A 86 14.61 -9.11 -3.52
CA LEU A 86 13.35 -9.80 -3.81
C LEU A 86 13.30 -11.19 -3.20
N ASN A 87 12.17 -11.52 -2.60
CA ASN A 87 11.74 -12.89 -2.42
C ASN A 87 10.56 -13.19 -3.36
N VAL A 88 10.71 -14.20 -4.22
CA VAL A 88 9.59 -14.79 -4.96
C VAL A 88 8.98 -15.87 -4.09
N LEU A 89 7.69 -15.77 -3.79
CA LEU A 89 7.01 -16.68 -2.86
C LEU A 89 5.98 -17.51 -3.62
N THR A 90 6.12 -18.85 -3.61
CA THR A 90 5.20 -19.78 -4.26
C THR A 90 4.53 -20.72 -3.24
N GLY A 91 3.36 -21.26 -3.58
CA GLY A 91 2.54 -22.12 -2.72
C GLY A 91 1.53 -21.37 -1.83
N LEU A 92 1.53 -20.04 -1.85
CA LEU A 92 0.61 -19.20 -1.07
C LEU A 92 -0.79 -19.16 -1.69
N THR A 93 -1.82 -19.15 -0.87
CA THR A 93 -3.23 -19.30 -1.31
C THR A 93 -4.14 -18.35 -0.55
N ALA A 94 -5.10 -17.74 -1.26
CA ALA A 94 -6.21 -17.01 -0.65
C ALA A 94 -7.45 -17.91 -0.63
N ASP A 95 -7.61 -18.73 0.41
CA ASP A 95 -8.72 -19.70 0.48
C ASP A 95 -10.08 -19.01 0.49
N LYS A 96 -10.16 -17.84 1.14
CA LYS A 96 -11.37 -17.02 1.17
C LYS A 96 -11.65 -16.22 -0.11
N ALA A 97 -10.81 -16.38 -1.14
CA ALA A 97 -11.15 -15.92 -2.47
C ALA A 97 -11.96 -16.98 -3.27
N ARG A 98 -11.92 -18.25 -2.84
CA ARG A 98 -12.64 -19.35 -3.51
C ARG A 98 -14.15 -19.21 -3.37
N PRO A 99 -14.95 -19.94 -4.18
CA PRO A 99 -16.40 -19.85 -4.14
C PRO A 99 -16.99 -20.13 -2.76
N ASN A 100 -16.51 -21.13 -2.03
CA ASN A 100 -17.03 -21.48 -0.69
C ASN A 100 -18.57 -21.57 -0.62
N GLY A 101 -19.20 -22.04 -1.70
CA GLY A 101 -20.67 -22.14 -1.84
C GLY A 101 -21.34 -20.95 -2.53
N ASP A 102 -20.65 -19.83 -2.75
CA ASP A 102 -21.20 -18.61 -3.34
C ASP A 102 -21.34 -18.66 -4.88
N GLY A 103 -20.76 -19.65 -5.57
CA GLY A 103 -20.74 -19.72 -7.03
C GLY A 103 -19.90 -18.59 -7.66
N PRO A 104 -20.32 -18.00 -8.81
CA PRO A 104 -19.52 -16.99 -9.50
C PRO A 104 -19.33 -15.72 -8.65
N GLY A 105 -18.23 -14.99 -8.88
CA GLY A 105 -17.86 -13.79 -8.13
C GLY A 105 -16.37 -13.66 -7.83
N ASP A 106 -15.53 -14.28 -8.64
CA ASP A 106 -14.12 -14.55 -8.34
C ASP A 106 -13.28 -13.27 -8.29
N HIS A 107 -13.62 -12.25 -9.07
CA HIS A 107 -12.91 -10.98 -9.06
C HIS A 107 -13.21 -10.17 -7.78
N ALA A 108 -14.48 -10.11 -7.36
CA ALA A 108 -14.83 -9.51 -6.09
C ALA A 108 -14.14 -10.21 -4.92
N ARG A 109 -14.11 -11.55 -4.93
CA ARG A 109 -13.47 -12.34 -3.88
C ARG A 109 -11.95 -12.22 -3.87
N ALA A 110 -11.31 -12.21 -5.03
CA ALA A 110 -9.86 -12.09 -5.17
C ALA A 110 -9.30 -10.85 -4.47
N MET A 111 -9.84 -9.66 -4.75
CA MET A 111 -9.36 -8.43 -4.12
C MET A 111 -9.77 -8.32 -2.65
N ALA A 112 -11.03 -8.63 -2.32
CA ALA A 112 -11.54 -8.48 -0.96
C ALA A 112 -10.82 -9.40 0.04
N ALA A 113 -10.50 -10.64 -0.36
CA ALA A 113 -9.80 -11.59 0.49
C ALA A 113 -8.28 -11.35 0.55
N PHE A 114 -7.67 -10.66 -0.43
CA PHE A 114 -6.21 -10.58 -0.56
C PHE A 114 -5.50 -10.07 0.70
N LEU A 115 -6.00 -8.98 1.31
CA LEU A 115 -5.42 -8.40 2.54
C LEU A 115 -6.19 -8.75 3.82
N THR A 116 -7.39 -9.33 3.70
CA THR A 116 -8.26 -9.62 4.84
C THR A 116 -8.22 -11.08 5.24
N GLY A 117 -7.97 -12.00 4.29
CA GLY A 117 -8.18 -13.45 4.41
C GLY A 117 -9.58 -13.82 4.90
N ALA A 118 -10.58 -13.01 4.61
CA ALA A 118 -11.97 -13.22 5.00
C ALA A 118 -12.85 -13.37 3.77
N GLN A 119 -13.89 -14.22 3.85
CA GLN A 119 -14.84 -14.40 2.75
C GLN A 119 -15.71 -13.15 2.68
N PRO A 120 -15.75 -12.42 1.55
CA PRO A 120 -16.71 -11.33 1.42
C PRO A 120 -18.12 -11.92 1.34
N ARG A 121 -19.06 -11.29 2.03
CA ARG A 121 -20.47 -11.64 1.94
C ARG A 121 -20.97 -11.35 0.52
N LYS A 122 -21.55 -12.36 -0.12
CA LYS A 122 -22.24 -12.18 -1.41
C LYS A 122 -23.46 -11.28 -1.25
N THR A 123 -23.31 -10.03 -1.65
CA THR A 123 -24.37 -9.02 -1.70
C THR A 123 -23.96 -7.89 -2.64
N ALA A 124 -24.91 -7.40 -3.44
CA ALA A 124 -24.77 -6.18 -4.23
C ALA A 124 -25.36 -4.95 -3.50
N GLY A 125 -25.94 -5.19 -2.31
CA GLY A 125 -26.66 -4.19 -1.54
C GLY A 125 -25.82 -3.48 -0.50
N SER A 126 -26.56 -2.92 0.47
CA SER A 126 -26.07 -2.26 1.67
C SER A 126 -24.93 -2.98 2.39
N ASP A 127 -25.23 -4.23 2.66
CA ASP A 127 -24.81 -5.04 3.78
C ASP A 127 -23.51 -5.80 3.55
N ILE A 128 -22.57 -5.09 2.90
CA ILE A 128 -21.22 -5.54 2.65
C ILE A 128 -20.52 -5.92 3.96
N ARG A 129 -19.81 -7.04 3.93
CA ARG A 129 -19.05 -7.56 5.07
C ARG A 129 -17.90 -8.44 4.57
N VAL A 130 -16.69 -8.22 5.05
CA VAL A 130 -15.52 -9.08 4.82
C VAL A 130 -14.72 -9.23 6.12
N GLY A 131 -13.69 -8.41 6.33
CA GLY A 131 -12.82 -8.45 7.51
C GLY A 131 -11.89 -7.25 7.56
N LEU A 132 -11.16 -7.11 8.66
CA LEU A 132 -10.06 -6.14 8.80
C LEU A 132 -8.92 -6.52 7.85
N SER A 133 -8.38 -5.55 7.10
CA SER A 133 -7.21 -5.78 6.25
C SER A 133 -5.90 -5.55 7.00
N VAL A 134 -4.83 -6.25 6.60
CA VAL A 134 -3.50 -6.17 7.24
C VAL A 134 -2.93 -4.74 7.32
N ASP A 135 -3.10 -3.94 6.27
CA ASP A 135 -2.65 -2.55 6.24
C ASP A 135 -3.37 -1.71 7.30
N GLN A 136 -4.68 -1.86 7.43
CA GLN A 136 -5.45 -1.13 8.44
C GLN A 136 -5.19 -1.65 9.86
N ALA A 137 -4.89 -2.95 9.99
CA ALA A 137 -4.44 -3.53 11.25
C ALA A 137 -3.11 -2.95 11.75
N ALA A 138 -2.16 -2.70 10.82
CA ALA A 138 -0.93 -2.01 11.12
C ALA A 138 -1.20 -0.53 11.43
N ALA A 139 -1.94 0.17 10.57
CA ALA A 139 -2.26 1.59 10.70
C ALA A 139 -2.94 1.93 12.04
N ALA A 140 -3.83 1.06 12.53
CA ALA A 140 -4.50 1.23 13.82
C ALA A 140 -3.52 1.25 15.02
N ARG A 141 -2.35 0.60 14.91
CA ARG A 141 -1.37 0.46 15.98
C ARG A 141 -0.23 1.48 15.90
N ILE A 142 0.29 1.74 14.70
CA ILE A 142 1.45 2.65 14.51
C ILE A 142 1.07 4.00 13.91
N GLY A 143 -0.16 4.18 13.45
CA GLY A 143 -0.58 5.39 12.74
C GLY A 143 -0.59 6.66 13.59
N SER A 144 -0.49 6.56 14.92
CA SER A 144 -0.30 7.70 15.82
C SER A 144 1.11 8.31 15.73
N GLN A 145 2.07 7.58 15.18
CA GLN A 145 3.48 8.01 15.07
C GLN A 145 3.75 8.88 13.84
N THR A 146 2.81 8.94 12.90
CA THR A 146 2.93 9.66 11.64
C THR A 146 1.70 10.52 11.39
N ARG A 147 1.80 11.53 10.51
CA ARG A 147 0.70 12.47 10.22
C ARG A 147 -0.52 11.77 9.61
N LEU A 148 -0.28 10.78 8.74
CA LEU A 148 -1.30 9.89 8.20
C LEU A 148 -1.10 8.49 8.80
N ALA A 149 -2.20 7.83 9.16
CA ALA A 149 -2.12 6.46 9.69
C ALA A 149 -1.72 5.46 8.59
N SER A 150 -2.24 5.71 7.39
CA SER A 150 -2.03 4.94 6.18
C SER A 150 -2.27 5.85 4.95
N LEU A 151 -1.85 5.39 3.79
CA LEU A 151 -2.06 6.05 2.49
C LEU A 151 -2.59 5.03 1.47
N GLU A 152 -3.86 5.14 1.10
CA GLU A 152 -4.50 4.30 0.10
C GLU A 152 -4.52 5.02 -1.26
N ILE A 153 -3.77 4.50 -2.23
CA ILE A 153 -3.66 5.06 -3.58
C ILE A 153 -3.93 4.00 -4.65
N GLY A 154 -4.31 4.44 -5.84
CA GLY A 154 -4.45 3.55 -6.99
C GLY A 154 -4.87 4.25 -8.26
N ALA A 155 -4.70 3.63 -9.42
CA ALA A 155 -4.96 4.34 -10.67
C ALA A 155 -6.46 4.38 -11.05
N ASP A 156 -7.17 3.27 -10.84
CA ASP A 156 -8.61 3.23 -11.08
C ASP A 156 -9.38 3.84 -9.88
N PRO A 157 -10.49 4.57 -10.11
CA PRO A 157 -11.32 5.08 -9.03
C PRO A 157 -11.95 3.92 -8.21
N SER A 158 -12.32 4.20 -6.97
CA SER A 158 -13.10 3.26 -6.14
C SER A 158 -14.59 3.36 -6.48
N ALA A 159 -15.31 2.24 -6.40
CA ALA A 159 -16.76 2.16 -6.62
C ALA A 159 -17.41 1.47 -5.43
N MET A 160 -18.28 2.16 -4.68
CA MET A 160 -18.82 1.64 -3.40
C MET A 160 -20.15 0.89 -3.53
N ALA A 161 -20.87 1.09 -4.63
CA ALA A 161 -22.22 0.56 -4.81
C ALA A 161 -22.40 0.01 -6.23
N GLY A 162 -23.33 -0.92 -6.38
CA GLY A 162 -23.66 -1.59 -7.64
C GLY A 162 -23.31 -3.07 -7.60
N ASN A 163 -23.70 -3.78 -8.65
CA ASN A 163 -23.42 -5.20 -8.84
C ASN A 163 -22.29 -5.35 -9.86
N CYS A 164 -21.04 -5.42 -9.39
CA CYS A 164 -19.88 -5.42 -10.27
C CYS A 164 -19.36 -6.82 -10.60
N ASP A 165 -19.79 -7.85 -9.85
CA ASP A 165 -19.37 -9.22 -10.11
C ASP A 165 -20.41 -10.20 -9.57
N SER A 166 -21.35 -10.63 -10.41
CA SER A 166 -22.19 -11.80 -10.14
C SER A 166 -22.96 -11.79 -8.81
N GLY A 167 -23.43 -10.62 -8.37
CA GLY A 167 -24.14 -10.41 -7.10
C GLY A 167 -23.27 -9.87 -5.97
N TYR A 168 -22.00 -9.55 -6.22
CA TYR A 168 -21.12 -8.85 -5.29
C TYR A 168 -21.07 -7.35 -5.54
N SER A 169 -20.99 -6.59 -4.44
CA SER A 169 -20.84 -5.15 -4.44
C SER A 169 -19.54 -4.73 -5.10
N CYS A 170 -19.59 -3.63 -5.85
CA CYS A 170 -18.42 -2.97 -6.42
C CYS A 170 -17.34 -2.61 -5.39
N ALA A 171 -17.70 -2.49 -4.10
CA ALA A 171 -16.73 -2.25 -3.04
C ALA A 171 -15.66 -3.37 -3.00
N TYR A 172 -16.05 -4.63 -3.22
CA TYR A 172 -15.14 -5.78 -3.11
C TYR A 172 -14.08 -5.86 -4.21
N SER A 173 -14.41 -5.40 -5.44
CA SER A 173 -13.46 -5.40 -6.57
C SER A 173 -12.74 -4.06 -6.78
N SER A 174 -13.07 -3.04 -5.98
CA SER A 174 -12.49 -1.69 -6.11
C SER A 174 -11.80 -1.17 -4.84
N THR A 175 -11.95 -1.85 -3.70
CA THR A 175 -11.26 -1.51 -2.45
C THR A 175 -10.58 -2.73 -1.83
N ILE A 176 -9.27 -2.61 -1.64
CA ILE A 176 -8.43 -3.64 -1.04
C ILE A 176 -8.25 -3.44 0.47
N SER A 177 -8.36 -2.19 0.94
CA SER A 177 -8.21 -1.79 2.33
C SER A 177 -9.55 -1.75 3.04
N TRP A 178 -9.62 -2.38 4.21
CA TRP A 178 -10.83 -2.52 5.02
C TRP A 178 -10.50 -2.23 6.48
N ARG A 179 -11.03 -1.12 6.99
CA ARG A 179 -10.76 -0.65 8.36
C ARG A 179 -11.44 -1.50 9.42
N SER A 180 -12.55 -2.12 9.03
CA SER A 180 -13.31 -3.07 9.83
C SER A 180 -13.99 -4.04 8.88
N ALA A 181 -14.72 -5.01 9.44
CA ALA A 181 -15.47 -5.97 8.63
C ALA A 181 -16.48 -5.31 7.67
N THR A 182 -16.92 -4.07 7.90
CA THR A 182 -17.97 -3.41 7.12
C THR A 182 -17.57 -2.04 6.57
N GLN A 183 -16.33 -1.60 6.79
CA GLN A 183 -15.88 -0.26 6.41
C GLN A 183 -14.72 -0.33 5.41
N PRO A 184 -15.01 -0.32 4.09
CA PRO A 184 -13.97 -0.21 3.07
C PRO A 184 -13.30 1.17 3.14
N VAL A 185 -12.03 1.23 2.76
CA VAL A 185 -11.25 2.48 2.67
C VAL A 185 -10.98 2.77 1.19
N PRO A 186 -11.66 3.77 0.59
CA PRO A 186 -11.45 4.14 -0.81
C PRO A 186 -10.04 4.66 -1.05
N LYS A 187 -9.46 4.28 -2.19
CA LYS A 187 -8.17 4.80 -2.63
C LYS A 187 -8.30 6.14 -3.35
N LEU A 188 -7.30 7.01 -3.16
CA LEU A 188 -7.13 8.24 -3.92
C LEU A 188 -6.48 7.92 -5.27
N ASN A 189 -7.14 8.32 -6.36
CA ASN A 189 -6.62 8.12 -7.71
C ASN A 189 -6.10 9.40 -8.37
N ASN A 190 -6.39 10.57 -7.82
CA ASN A 190 -5.91 11.84 -8.35
C ASN A 190 -4.58 12.27 -7.66
N PRO A 191 -3.44 12.30 -8.37
CA PRO A 191 -2.16 12.70 -7.79
C PRO A 191 -2.15 14.08 -7.14
N ARG A 192 -2.96 15.03 -7.62
CA ARG A 192 -3.11 16.34 -6.98
C ARG A 192 -3.70 16.21 -5.57
N GLN A 193 -4.76 15.42 -5.42
CA GLN A 193 -5.40 15.18 -4.12
C GLN A 193 -4.47 14.41 -3.18
N VAL A 194 -3.67 13.47 -3.70
CA VAL A 194 -2.64 12.78 -2.93
C VAL A 194 -1.58 13.76 -2.45
N PHE A 195 -1.06 14.62 -3.32
CA PHE A 195 -0.08 15.65 -2.95
C PHE A 195 -0.63 16.60 -1.88
N GLU A 196 -1.85 17.09 -2.05
CA GLU A 196 -2.55 17.93 -1.05
C GLU A 196 -2.72 17.17 0.27
N ARG A 197 -3.07 15.88 0.22
CA ARG A 197 -3.19 15.04 1.43
C ARG A 197 -1.88 14.91 2.20
N LEU A 198 -0.75 14.85 1.49
CA LEU A 198 0.59 14.68 2.06
C LEU A 198 1.19 16.00 2.58
N PHE A 199 1.06 17.08 1.81
CA PHE A 199 1.84 18.31 2.03
C PHE A 199 1.02 19.56 2.33
N THR A 200 -0.32 19.51 2.24
CA THR A 200 -1.11 20.65 2.70
C THR A 200 -0.95 20.79 4.21
N THR A 201 -0.37 21.92 4.59
CA THR A 201 -0.08 22.32 5.96
C THR A 201 -1.34 22.27 6.82
N GLY A 202 -1.14 21.92 8.09
CA GLY A 202 -2.14 22.13 9.12
C GLY A 202 -2.52 23.61 9.21
N PRO A 203 -3.57 23.95 9.95
CA PRO A 203 -4.38 25.12 9.65
C PRO A 203 -3.67 26.43 9.99
N ASP A 204 -3.97 27.50 9.24
CA ASP A 204 -3.78 28.88 9.70
C ASP A 204 -4.28 29.04 11.14
N ALA A 205 -3.69 29.98 11.90
CA ALA A 205 -4.07 30.25 13.29
C ALA A 205 -5.60 30.42 13.48
N ASP A 206 -6.33 30.89 12.47
CA ASP A 206 -7.79 31.01 12.47
C ASP A 206 -8.55 29.67 12.38
N ARG A 207 -8.01 28.69 11.65
CA ARG A 207 -8.62 27.35 11.56
C ARG A 207 -8.33 26.51 12.80
N ILE A 208 -7.20 26.68 13.49
CA ILE A 208 -6.97 26.03 14.81
C ILE A 208 -8.03 26.47 15.83
N ARG A 209 -8.46 27.74 15.78
CA ARG A 209 -9.54 28.28 16.61
C ARG A 209 -10.91 27.70 16.21
N THR A 210 -11.14 27.50 14.92
CA THR A 210 -12.35 26.83 14.40
C THR A 210 -12.36 25.34 14.75
N ASP A 211 -11.21 24.67 14.74
CA ASP A 211 -11.08 23.23 14.98
C ASP A 211 -11.27 22.86 16.46
N ARG A 212 -10.90 23.75 17.41
CA ARG A 212 -11.31 23.60 18.82
C ARG A 212 -12.82 23.66 19.01
N ASN A 213 -13.49 24.60 18.34
CA ASN A 213 -14.95 24.69 18.37
C ASN A 213 -15.61 23.46 17.69
N ARG A 214 -15.00 22.93 16.62
CA ARG A 214 -15.45 21.70 15.98
C ARG A 214 -15.32 20.48 16.89
N ARG A 215 -14.22 20.32 17.65
CA ARG A 215 -14.06 19.18 18.57
C ARG A 215 -15.21 19.12 19.59
N SER A 216 -15.58 20.26 20.16
CA SER A 216 -16.73 20.35 21.08
C SER A 216 -18.08 20.02 20.41
N ILE A 217 -18.26 20.36 19.13
CA ILE A 217 -19.46 20.01 18.35
C ILE A 217 -19.47 18.51 18.01
N LEU A 218 -18.31 17.95 17.68
CA LEU A 218 -18.17 16.53 17.30
C LEU A 218 -18.34 15.59 18.50
N ASP A 219 -17.89 16.00 19.69
CA ASP A 219 -18.16 15.28 20.93
C ASP A 219 -19.66 15.24 21.23
N PHE A 220 -20.38 16.34 21.02
CA PHE A 220 -21.85 16.39 21.14
C PHE A 220 -22.56 15.50 20.11
N VAL A 221 -22.15 15.56 18.83
CA VAL A 221 -22.69 14.69 17.77
C VAL A 221 -22.42 13.21 18.07
N ARG A 222 -21.32 12.87 18.73
CA ARG A 222 -21.00 11.50 19.14
C ARG A 222 -21.95 10.98 20.22
N GLU A 223 -22.23 11.78 21.24
CA GLU A 223 -23.14 11.41 22.33
C GLU A 223 -24.57 11.21 21.78
N ASP A 224 -25.04 12.14 20.94
CA ASP A 224 -26.33 12.02 20.26
C ASP A 224 -26.39 10.77 19.37
N ALA A 225 -25.35 10.55 18.56
CA ALA A 225 -25.26 9.37 17.70
C ALA A 225 -25.24 8.05 18.50
N ALA A 226 -24.56 8.01 19.64
CA ALA A 226 -24.54 6.84 20.52
C ALA A 226 -25.92 6.56 21.13
N SER A 227 -26.69 7.61 21.45
CA SER A 227 -28.08 7.48 21.94
C SER A 227 -29.07 7.02 20.87
N LEU A 228 -28.81 7.36 19.59
CA LEU A 228 -29.61 6.98 18.43
C LEU A 228 -29.32 5.54 17.96
N GLN A 229 -28.08 5.07 18.11
CA GLN A 229 -27.60 3.77 17.62
C GLN A 229 -28.53 2.58 17.99
N PRO A 230 -29.06 2.44 19.23
CA PRO A 230 -29.95 1.34 19.60
C PRO A 230 -31.24 1.29 18.77
N ASN A 231 -31.74 2.44 18.31
CA ASN A 231 -33.01 2.57 17.60
C ASN A 231 -32.88 2.46 16.07
N LEU A 232 -31.66 2.43 15.54
CA LEU A 232 -31.41 2.36 14.10
C LEU A 232 -31.44 0.92 13.58
N GLY A 233 -31.92 0.75 12.33
CA GLY A 233 -31.78 -0.50 11.59
C GLY A 233 -30.33 -0.74 11.15
N THR A 234 -30.00 -1.98 10.75
CA THR A 234 -28.62 -2.39 10.41
C THR A 234 -27.93 -1.48 9.37
N ASN A 235 -28.67 -1.04 8.35
CA ASN A 235 -28.12 -0.17 7.30
C ASN A 235 -27.82 1.24 7.81
N ASP A 236 -28.69 1.80 8.66
CA ASP A 236 -28.51 3.15 9.20
C ASP A 236 -27.40 3.16 10.26
N ARG A 237 -27.28 2.11 11.07
CA ARG A 237 -26.14 1.94 11.98
C ARG A 237 -24.82 1.94 11.22
N ARG A 238 -24.70 1.19 10.12
CA ARG A 238 -23.47 1.18 9.31
C ARG A 238 -23.15 2.57 8.75
N ARG A 239 -24.13 3.29 8.19
CA ARG A 239 -23.91 4.66 7.67
C ARG A 239 -23.46 5.61 8.77
N LEU A 240 -24.05 5.49 9.96
CA LEU A 240 -23.66 6.26 11.12
C LEU A 240 -22.23 5.92 11.57
N ASP A 241 -21.87 4.63 11.60
CA ASP A 241 -20.51 4.18 11.94
C ASP A 241 -19.47 4.68 10.93
N GLU A 242 -19.78 4.64 9.63
CA GLU A 242 -18.94 5.21 8.56
C GLU A 242 -18.73 6.72 8.77
N TYR A 243 -19.82 7.45 9.06
CA TYR A 243 -19.80 8.89 9.31
C TYR A 243 -18.98 9.25 10.55
N LEU A 244 -19.24 8.60 11.69
CA LEU A 244 -18.49 8.80 12.94
C LEU A 244 -17.02 8.39 12.81
N GLY A 245 -16.73 7.36 12.00
CA GLY A 245 -15.38 6.95 11.66
C GLY A 245 -14.64 8.03 10.86
N ALA A 246 -15.29 8.60 9.83
CA ALA A 246 -14.72 9.69 9.03
C ALA A 246 -14.44 10.95 9.87
N ILE A 247 -15.34 11.28 10.80
CA ILE A 247 -15.14 12.35 11.79
C ILE A 247 -13.90 12.07 12.64
N ARG A 248 -13.81 10.87 13.23
CA ARG A 248 -12.70 10.47 14.08
C ARG A 248 -11.35 10.60 13.38
N ASP A 249 -11.29 10.23 12.10
CA ASP A 249 -10.09 10.35 11.30
C ASP A 249 -9.63 11.80 11.12
N ILE A 250 -10.58 12.71 10.93
CA ILE A 250 -10.31 14.15 10.84
C ILE A 250 -9.78 14.66 12.18
N GLU A 251 -10.43 14.32 13.29
CA GLU A 251 -9.98 14.70 14.65
C GLU A 251 -8.56 14.23 14.91
N GLN A 252 -8.29 12.94 14.71
CA GLN A 252 -6.97 12.36 14.94
C GLN A 252 -5.91 12.97 14.03
N ARG A 253 -6.26 13.34 12.80
CA ARG A 253 -5.35 14.03 11.88
C ARG A 253 -5.03 15.44 12.36
N ILE A 254 -6.01 16.19 12.86
CA ILE A 254 -5.79 17.53 13.42
C ILE A 254 -4.89 17.43 14.65
N GLU A 255 -5.19 16.49 15.55
CA GLU A 255 -4.38 16.24 16.75
C GLU A 255 -2.92 15.88 16.40
N ARG A 256 -2.73 15.00 15.41
CA ARG A 256 -1.39 14.62 14.91
C ARG A 256 -0.66 15.79 14.25
N ALA A 257 -1.34 16.57 13.41
CA ALA A 257 -0.74 17.73 12.75
C ALA A 257 -0.30 18.82 13.74
N ALA A 258 -0.97 18.93 14.90
CA ALA A 258 -0.60 19.83 15.98
C ALA A 258 0.59 19.31 16.82
N ARG A 259 0.77 17.98 16.93
CA ARG A 259 1.84 17.37 17.73
C ARG A 259 3.12 17.09 16.96
N LEU A 260 3.02 16.74 15.68
CA LEU A 260 4.14 16.30 14.85
C LEU A 260 4.69 17.47 14.02
N PRO A 261 6.01 17.52 13.75
CA PRO A 261 6.62 18.56 12.91
C PRO A 261 6.03 18.56 11.50
N GLU A 262 6.05 19.71 10.84
CA GLU A 262 5.65 19.78 9.43
C GLU A 262 6.62 18.99 8.54
N PRO A 263 6.12 18.20 7.59
CA PRO A 263 6.99 17.49 6.67
C PRO A 263 7.72 18.51 5.79
N PRO A 264 9.01 18.27 5.48
CA PRO A 264 9.72 19.12 4.54
C PRO A 264 8.98 19.10 3.21
N ARG A 265 8.71 20.29 2.65
CA ARG A 265 8.10 20.37 1.32
C ARG A 265 9.08 19.82 0.29
N PRO A 266 8.71 18.81 -0.50
CA PRO A 266 9.59 18.26 -1.50
C PRO A 266 9.83 19.30 -2.60
N ASN A 267 10.99 19.23 -3.25
CA ASN A 267 11.25 19.97 -4.49
C ASN A 267 10.54 19.30 -5.67
N LEU A 268 9.22 19.13 -5.56
CA LEU A 268 8.34 18.57 -6.56
C LEU A 268 7.25 19.59 -6.87
N THR A 269 7.09 19.93 -8.15
CA THR A 269 5.97 20.75 -8.61
C THR A 269 4.66 20.04 -8.31
N GLN A 270 3.71 20.73 -7.67
CA GLN A 270 2.39 20.19 -7.36
C GLN A 270 1.74 19.63 -8.64
N PRO A 271 1.27 18.37 -8.64
CA PRO A 271 0.56 17.80 -9.78
C PRO A 271 -0.72 18.58 -10.12
N THR A 272 -1.01 18.72 -11.41
CA THR A 272 -2.24 19.37 -11.90
C THR A 272 -3.48 18.46 -11.80
N GLY A 273 -3.29 17.14 -11.86
CA GLY A 273 -4.36 16.15 -11.84
C GLY A 273 -3.88 14.75 -12.23
N ILE A 274 -4.77 13.96 -12.86
CA ILE A 274 -4.46 12.64 -13.41
C ILE A 274 -3.74 12.82 -14.76
N PRO A 275 -2.52 12.27 -14.94
CA PRO A 275 -1.83 12.28 -16.23
C PRO A 275 -2.59 11.53 -17.33
N ALA A 276 -2.40 11.93 -18.59
CA ALA A 276 -3.03 11.26 -19.73
C ALA A 276 -2.50 9.83 -19.97
N SER A 277 -1.20 9.63 -19.76
CA SER A 277 -0.55 8.32 -19.85
C SER A 277 -0.78 7.53 -18.57
N TYR A 278 -1.27 6.30 -18.71
CA TYR A 278 -1.42 5.38 -17.58
C TYR A 278 -0.09 5.06 -16.90
N GLN A 279 0.99 4.96 -17.68
CA GLN A 279 2.34 4.77 -17.14
C GLN A 279 2.75 5.96 -16.26
N ASP A 280 2.54 7.19 -16.75
CA ASP A 280 2.93 8.39 -16.00
C ASP A 280 2.06 8.58 -14.77
N HIS A 281 0.79 8.16 -14.83
CA HIS A 281 -0.09 8.13 -13.67
C HIS A 281 0.41 7.18 -12.59
N LEU A 282 0.79 5.94 -12.94
CA LEU A 282 1.35 4.98 -11.99
C LEU A 282 2.68 5.47 -11.40
N ARG A 283 3.57 6.04 -12.23
CA ARG A 283 4.86 6.55 -11.77
C ARG A 283 4.70 7.75 -10.85
N LEU A 284 3.80 8.68 -11.17
CA LEU A 284 3.54 9.83 -10.31
C LEU A 284 2.95 9.42 -8.95
N LEU A 285 2.06 8.42 -8.91
CA LEU A 285 1.58 7.83 -7.66
C LEU A 285 2.71 7.12 -6.88
N ALA A 286 3.61 6.42 -7.58
CA ALA A 286 4.79 5.81 -6.98
C ALA A 286 5.74 6.86 -6.36
N ASP A 287 5.99 7.98 -7.06
CA ASP A 287 6.82 9.07 -6.56
C ASP A 287 6.23 9.70 -5.30
N LEU A 288 4.91 9.91 -5.26
CA LEU A 288 4.22 10.41 -4.07
C LEU A 288 4.30 9.42 -2.89
N LEU A 289 4.24 8.12 -3.15
CA LEU A 289 4.49 7.10 -2.13
C LEU A 289 5.92 7.16 -1.58
N VAL A 290 6.92 7.26 -2.46
CA VAL A 290 8.34 7.40 -2.07
C VAL A 290 8.53 8.63 -1.19
N LEU A 291 7.97 9.78 -1.59
CA LEU A 291 8.03 11.01 -0.80
C LEU A 291 7.32 10.87 0.54
N ALA A 292 6.16 10.21 0.58
CA ALA A 292 5.43 9.98 1.82
C ALA A 292 6.23 9.14 2.82
N PHE A 293 6.96 8.13 2.34
CA PHE A 293 7.83 7.29 3.16
C PHE A 293 9.13 8.00 3.56
N GLN A 294 9.77 8.71 2.62
CA GLN A 294 10.99 9.47 2.85
C GLN A 294 10.78 10.57 3.90
N ALA A 295 9.65 11.27 3.85
CA ALA A 295 9.29 12.32 4.81
C ALA A 295 8.61 11.79 6.09
N ASP A 296 8.51 10.47 6.26
CA ASP A 296 7.82 9.79 7.37
C ASP A 296 6.39 10.32 7.63
N ILE A 297 5.68 10.69 6.55
CA ILE A 297 4.29 11.18 6.60
C ILE A 297 3.33 10.03 6.90
N THR A 298 3.65 8.84 6.40
CA THR A 298 3.00 7.56 6.72
C THR A 298 4.04 6.44 6.69
N ARG A 299 3.78 5.35 7.42
CA ARG A 299 4.56 4.11 7.37
C ARG A 299 3.81 2.93 6.76
N VAL A 300 2.54 3.13 6.39
CA VAL A 300 1.68 2.10 5.79
C VAL A 300 1.05 2.66 4.52
N SER A 301 1.03 1.87 3.45
CA SER A 301 0.34 2.25 2.21
C SER A 301 -0.20 1.03 1.45
N THR A 302 -1.25 1.26 0.66
CA THR A 302 -1.68 0.33 -0.38
C THR A 302 -1.66 1.03 -1.72
N PHE A 303 -1.20 0.33 -2.76
CA PHE A 303 -1.14 0.87 -4.11
C PHE A 303 -1.72 -0.11 -5.14
N VAL A 304 -2.94 0.16 -5.59
CA VAL A 304 -3.69 -0.68 -6.53
C VAL A 304 -3.50 -0.16 -7.95
N PHE A 305 -2.87 -0.95 -8.83
CA PHE A 305 -2.61 -0.50 -10.21
C PHE A 305 -3.89 -0.43 -11.02
N ALA A 306 -4.83 -1.34 -10.80
CA ALA A 306 -6.15 -1.35 -11.43
C ALA A 306 -7.12 -2.16 -10.56
N ASN A 307 -8.42 -1.88 -10.69
CA ASN A 307 -9.46 -2.63 -9.97
C ASN A 307 -9.50 -4.08 -10.45
N GLU A 308 -9.97 -5.00 -9.60
CA GLU A 308 -10.12 -6.40 -9.99
C GLU A 308 -11.23 -6.55 -11.03
N GLY A 309 -10.98 -7.34 -12.08
CA GLY A 309 -11.84 -7.41 -13.26
C GLY A 309 -11.76 -6.19 -14.19
N SER A 310 -10.78 -5.28 -13.99
CA SER A 310 -10.61 -4.10 -14.85
C SER A 310 -10.30 -4.53 -16.29
N ASN A 311 -11.15 -4.10 -17.23
CA ASN A 311 -11.00 -4.38 -18.65
C ASN A 311 -10.17 -3.32 -19.40
N LYS A 312 -9.22 -2.68 -18.71
CA LYS A 312 -8.41 -1.60 -19.28
C LYS A 312 -7.55 -2.11 -20.46
N PRO A 313 -7.52 -1.40 -21.60
CA PRO A 313 -6.59 -1.68 -22.70
C PRO A 313 -5.23 -0.99 -22.51
N TYR A 314 -4.19 -1.48 -23.18
CA TYR A 314 -2.81 -1.02 -23.07
C TYR A 314 -2.18 -0.72 -24.45
N PRO A 315 -2.77 0.20 -25.25
CA PRO A 315 -2.37 0.41 -26.64
C PRO A 315 -0.92 0.90 -26.81
N PHE A 316 -0.36 1.56 -25.79
CA PHE A 316 1.03 2.06 -25.78
C PHE A 316 2.09 0.96 -25.66
N ILE A 317 1.69 -0.27 -25.34
CA ILE A 317 2.51 -1.50 -25.42
C ILE A 317 1.89 -2.50 -26.41
N GLU A 318 1.17 -2.00 -27.41
CA GLU A 318 0.59 -2.77 -28.52
C GLU A 318 -0.46 -3.82 -28.12
N VAL A 319 -1.11 -3.66 -26.97
CA VAL A 319 -2.24 -4.51 -26.55
C VAL A 319 -3.51 -3.66 -26.49
N ARG A 320 -4.36 -3.77 -27.50
CA ARG A 320 -5.54 -2.88 -27.65
C ARG A 320 -6.81 -3.45 -27.02
N GLU A 321 -6.83 -4.75 -26.81
CA GLU A 321 -7.92 -5.48 -26.18
C GLU A 321 -7.96 -5.20 -24.67
N GLY A 322 -9.13 -5.42 -24.07
CA GLY A 322 -9.29 -5.28 -22.64
C GLY A 322 -8.57 -6.40 -21.87
N HIS A 323 -7.88 -6.03 -20.78
CA HIS A 323 -7.09 -6.98 -19.99
C HIS A 323 -7.94 -8.10 -19.36
N HIS A 324 -9.16 -7.79 -18.93
CA HIS A 324 -10.06 -8.79 -18.36
C HIS A 324 -10.54 -9.75 -19.46
N ASP A 325 -10.95 -9.25 -20.62
CA ASP A 325 -11.35 -10.10 -21.75
C ASP A 325 -10.23 -11.03 -22.22
N LEU A 326 -8.99 -10.52 -22.23
CA LEU A 326 -7.81 -11.32 -22.54
C LEU A 326 -7.62 -12.45 -21.52
N SER A 327 -7.83 -12.17 -20.22
CA SER A 327 -7.63 -13.13 -19.14
C SER A 327 -8.49 -14.39 -19.28
N HIS A 328 -9.65 -14.31 -19.94
CA HIS A 328 -10.43 -15.47 -20.40
C HIS A 328 -9.80 -16.07 -21.68
N HIS A 329 -8.56 -16.55 -21.53
CA HIS A 329 -7.70 -16.84 -22.67
C HIS A 329 -8.03 -18.15 -23.39
N GLY A 330 -8.69 -19.12 -22.75
CA GLY A 330 -9.04 -20.40 -23.38
C GLY A 330 -7.83 -21.19 -23.91
N ASN A 331 -6.65 -20.98 -23.31
CA ASN A 331 -5.33 -21.43 -23.78
C ASN A 331 -4.90 -20.89 -25.17
N ASP A 332 -5.50 -19.81 -25.66
CA ASP A 332 -5.05 -19.13 -26.87
C ASP A 332 -3.66 -18.51 -26.67
N ARG A 333 -2.74 -18.81 -27.59
CA ARG A 333 -1.34 -18.40 -27.49
C ARG A 333 -1.13 -16.89 -27.66
N ASP A 334 -1.92 -16.24 -28.50
CA ASP A 334 -1.79 -14.81 -28.73
C ASP A 334 -2.34 -14.01 -27.54
N LYS A 335 -3.47 -14.44 -26.97
CA LYS A 335 -3.99 -13.88 -25.71
C LYS A 335 -2.97 -14.04 -24.58
N LEU A 336 -2.39 -15.23 -24.40
CA LEU A 336 -1.37 -15.47 -23.37
C LEU A 336 -0.15 -14.55 -23.56
N ARG A 337 0.36 -14.41 -24.79
CA ARG A 337 1.45 -13.49 -25.10
C ARG A 337 1.09 -12.04 -24.72
N LYS A 338 -0.12 -11.57 -25.05
CA LYS A 338 -0.59 -10.22 -24.71
C LYS A 338 -0.73 -10.01 -23.19
N ILE A 339 -1.23 -11.02 -22.46
CA ILE A 339 -1.28 -10.97 -20.98
C ILE A 339 0.14 -10.92 -20.41
N ALA A 340 1.07 -11.71 -20.92
CA ALA A 340 2.47 -11.67 -20.48
C ALA A 340 3.10 -10.28 -20.71
N THR A 341 2.78 -9.61 -21.83
CA THR A 341 3.19 -8.22 -22.09
C THR A 341 2.62 -7.25 -21.04
N ILE A 342 1.32 -7.37 -20.70
CA ILE A 342 0.70 -6.54 -19.64
C ILE A 342 1.33 -6.83 -18.27
N ASN A 343 1.52 -8.11 -17.93
CA ASN A 343 2.14 -8.52 -16.68
C ASN A 343 3.57 -7.98 -16.56
N ARG A 344 4.37 -8.05 -17.63
CA ARG A 344 5.71 -7.46 -17.68
C ARG A 344 5.66 -5.94 -17.53
N PHE A 345 4.69 -5.25 -18.14
CA PHE A 345 4.50 -3.82 -17.95
C PHE A 345 4.24 -3.45 -16.48
N HIS A 346 3.37 -4.19 -15.78
CA HIS A 346 3.15 -3.96 -14.35
C HIS A 346 4.42 -4.18 -13.53
N VAL A 347 5.18 -5.24 -13.83
CA VAL A 347 6.46 -5.48 -13.15
C VAL A 347 7.49 -4.39 -13.46
N THR A 348 7.48 -3.80 -14.66
CA THR A 348 8.29 -2.63 -14.99
C THR A 348 7.94 -1.42 -14.11
N GLN A 349 6.67 -1.21 -13.77
CA GLN A 349 6.29 -0.12 -12.84
C GLN A 349 6.67 -0.45 -11.39
N LEU A 350 6.61 -1.73 -10.98
CA LEU A 350 7.17 -2.17 -9.69
C LEU A 350 8.68 -1.91 -9.65
N ALA A 351 9.42 -2.25 -10.70
CA ALA A 351 10.85 -2.01 -10.79
C ALA A 351 11.18 -0.51 -10.65
N TYR A 352 10.38 0.36 -11.27
CA TYR A 352 10.51 1.81 -11.10
C TYR A 352 10.39 2.23 -9.63
N LEU A 353 9.33 1.82 -8.94
CA LEU A 353 9.13 2.13 -7.51
C LEU A 353 10.27 1.60 -6.64
N LEU A 354 10.67 0.33 -6.82
CA LEU A 354 11.72 -0.28 -6.01
C LEU A 354 13.08 0.40 -6.21
N ASN A 355 13.41 0.79 -7.45
CA ASN A 355 14.62 1.57 -7.71
C ASN A 355 14.54 2.97 -7.10
N ALA A 356 13.39 3.64 -7.15
CA ALA A 356 13.21 4.94 -6.49
C ALA A 356 13.43 4.84 -4.97
N LEU A 357 12.85 3.82 -4.32
CA LEU A 357 13.08 3.54 -2.89
C LEU A 357 14.55 3.19 -2.59
N LYS A 358 15.22 2.41 -3.47
CA LYS A 358 16.64 2.05 -3.31
C LYS A 358 17.57 3.27 -3.44
N ASN A 359 17.20 4.26 -4.24
CA ASN A 359 18.02 5.45 -4.49
C ASN A 359 17.91 6.51 -3.38
N VAL A 360 16.94 6.39 -2.47
CA VAL A 360 16.83 7.27 -1.29
C VAL A 360 17.71 6.71 -0.16
N ARG A 361 18.65 7.52 0.34
CA ARG A 361 19.50 7.17 1.49
C ARG A 361 18.79 7.48 2.81
N GLU A 362 18.93 6.56 3.75
CA GLU A 362 18.52 6.72 5.15
C GLU A 362 19.67 6.26 6.06
N GLY A 363 20.61 7.18 6.31
CA GLY A 363 21.89 6.86 6.94
C GLY A 363 22.73 5.92 6.07
N GLU A 364 23.28 4.87 6.67
CA GLU A 364 24.09 3.85 5.97
C GLU A 364 23.26 2.90 5.07
N ARG A 365 21.93 2.97 5.15
CA ARG A 365 21.00 2.10 4.42
C ARG A 365 20.24 2.89 3.36
N THR A 366 19.52 2.18 2.50
CA THR A 366 18.54 2.77 1.59
C THR A 366 17.15 2.73 2.23
N LEU A 367 16.22 3.56 1.75
CA LEU A 367 14.83 3.48 2.17
C LEU A 367 14.25 2.08 1.88
N LEU A 368 14.62 1.44 0.76
CA LEU A 368 14.21 0.06 0.46
C LEU A 368 14.71 -0.98 1.48
N ASP A 369 15.89 -0.78 2.09
CA ASP A 369 16.37 -1.67 3.16
C ASP A 369 15.44 -1.63 4.40
N ASN A 370 14.78 -0.50 4.65
CA ASN A 370 13.87 -0.29 5.77
C ASN A 370 12.39 -0.50 5.38
N CYS A 371 12.13 -0.98 4.16
CA CYS A 371 10.79 -1.27 3.68
C CYS A 371 10.48 -2.77 3.62
N MET A 372 9.18 -3.08 3.67
CA MET A 372 8.59 -4.34 3.22
C MET A 372 7.51 -4.02 2.17
N ILE A 373 7.79 -4.30 0.91
CA ILE A 373 6.89 -4.04 -0.21
C ILE A 373 6.35 -5.39 -0.71
N ALA A 374 5.10 -5.70 -0.39
CA ALA A 374 4.41 -6.85 -0.94
C ALA A 374 3.77 -6.48 -2.29
N TYR A 375 3.88 -7.34 -3.29
CA TYR A 375 3.26 -7.17 -4.60
C TYR A 375 2.61 -8.49 -5.02
N GLY A 376 1.40 -8.42 -5.56
CA GLY A 376 0.78 -9.61 -6.15
C GLY A 376 -0.60 -9.40 -6.76
N SER A 377 -1.28 -10.51 -6.97
CA SER A 377 -2.66 -10.59 -7.47
C SER A 377 -3.44 -11.63 -6.66
N GLY A 378 -4.74 -11.43 -6.50
CA GLY A 378 -5.64 -12.39 -5.87
C GLY A 378 -6.00 -13.59 -6.77
N ASN A 379 -5.56 -13.56 -8.03
CA ASN A 379 -5.66 -14.67 -8.98
C ASN A 379 -4.26 -15.11 -9.42
N SER A 380 -4.02 -16.42 -9.54
CA SER A 380 -2.84 -16.94 -10.24
C SER A 380 -3.10 -17.09 -11.73
N ASP A 381 -4.27 -17.63 -12.11
CA ASP A 381 -4.73 -17.81 -13.49
C ASP A 381 -6.09 -17.12 -13.67
N GLY A 382 -6.16 -16.12 -14.55
CA GLY A 382 -7.38 -15.36 -14.82
C GLY A 382 -8.45 -16.12 -15.63
N ASN A 383 -8.07 -17.15 -16.38
CA ASN A 383 -9.01 -17.96 -17.17
C ASN A 383 -9.72 -18.99 -16.29
N ARG A 384 -9.02 -19.54 -15.31
CA ARG A 384 -9.56 -20.52 -14.36
C ARG A 384 -10.07 -19.91 -13.07
N HIS A 385 -9.75 -18.63 -12.81
CA HIS A 385 -9.97 -17.96 -11.53
C HIS A 385 -9.33 -18.72 -10.36
N ASN A 386 -8.09 -19.17 -10.55
CA ASN A 386 -7.37 -19.89 -9.50
C ASN A 386 -6.91 -18.93 -8.40
N HIS A 387 -7.11 -19.33 -7.14
CA HIS A 387 -6.71 -18.57 -5.95
C HIS A 387 -5.60 -19.24 -5.12
N ASP A 388 -5.07 -20.35 -5.64
CA ASP A 388 -3.87 -21.04 -5.15
C ASP A 388 -2.63 -20.68 -5.97
N ASP A 389 -1.45 -20.91 -5.36
CA ASP A 389 -0.13 -20.55 -5.89
C ASP A 389 -0.07 -19.11 -6.43
N LEU A 390 -0.51 -18.16 -5.60
CA LEU A 390 -0.65 -16.77 -5.98
C LEU A 390 0.70 -16.15 -6.36
N PRO A 391 0.73 -15.21 -7.33
CA PRO A 391 1.95 -14.57 -7.77
C PRO A 391 2.39 -13.49 -6.78
N ILE A 392 3.10 -13.90 -5.72
CA ILE A 392 3.51 -13.02 -4.62
C ILE A 392 5.02 -12.71 -4.68
N LEU A 393 5.34 -11.42 -4.61
CA LEU A 393 6.68 -10.91 -4.34
C LEU A 393 6.71 -10.20 -2.99
N LEU A 394 7.79 -10.39 -2.24
CA LEU A 394 8.14 -9.57 -1.09
C LEU A 394 9.48 -8.90 -1.36
N ALA A 395 9.49 -7.56 -1.44
CA ALA A 395 10.69 -6.77 -1.71
C ALA A 395 11.12 -5.93 -0.49
N GLY A 396 12.43 -5.69 -0.38
CA GLY A 396 13.04 -4.98 0.74
C GLY A 396 13.59 -5.92 1.80
N ARG A 397 14.26 -5.35 2.81
CA ARG A 397 14.93 -6.12 3.88
C ARG A 397 14.23 -6.01 5.23
N GLY A 398 13.13 -5.27 5.34
CA GLY A 398 12.39 -5.11 6.60
C GLY A 398 13.30 -4.64 7.74
N SER A 399 14.16 -3.65 7.48
CA SER A 399 15.20 -3.18 8.40
C SER A 399 16.20 -4.25 8.85
N GLY A 400 16.44 -5.26 8.02
CA GLY A 400 17.35 -6.39 8.27
C GLY A 400 16.67 -7.64 8.86
N THR A 401 15.34 -7.64 8.99
CA THR A 401 14.56 -8.79 9.51
C THR A 401 14.13 -9.78 8.41
N ILE A 402 14.45 -9.47 7.15
CA ILE A 402 14.18 -10.32 5.99
C ILE A 402 15.47 -10.55 5.22
N ARG A 403 15.80 -11.82 4.99
CA ARG A 403 16.82 -12.22 4.02
C ARG A 403 16.17 -12.29 2.63
N ALA A 404 16.54 -11.35 1.78
CA ALA A 404 16.04 -11.23 0.42
C ALA A 404 16.95 -11.99 -0.58
N GLY A 405 16.58 -11.95 -1.86
CA GLY A 405 17.32 -12.57 -2.97
C GLY A 405 17.03 -14.05 -3.16
N ARG A 406 15.82 -14.53 -2.82
CA ARG A 406 15.46 -15.95 -2.86
C ARG A 406 14.17 -16.24 -3.61
N HIS A 407 14.08 -17.41 -4.22
CA HIS A 407 12.79 -18.05 -4.47
C HIS A 407 12.51 -19.03 -3.33
N ILE A 408 11.38 -18.83 -2.64
CA ILE A 408 10.96 -19.64 -1.51
C ILE A 408 9.65 -20.34 -1.89
N ARG A 409 9.70 -21.67 -1.95
CA ARG A 409 8.53 -22.50 -2.18
C ARG A 409 7.97 -22.98 -0.84
N TYR A 410 6.71 -22.65 -0.59
CA TYR A 410 5.95 -23.17 0.55
C TYR A 410 5.13 -24.39 0.13
N ARG A 411 4.60 -25.10 1.12
CA ARG A 411 3.62 -26.16 0.88
C ARG A 411 2.40 -25.56 0.14
N ASN A 412 1.89 -26.27 -0.86
CA ASN A 412 0.67 -25.84 -1.55
C ASN A 412 -0.49 -25.64 -0.56
N ASN A 413 -1.31 -24.62 -0.80
CA ASN A 413 -2.39 -24.18 0.10
C ASN A 413 -1.90 -23.57 1.43
N THR A 414 -0.66 -23.07 1.50
CA THR A 414 -0.25 -22.26 2.65
C THR A 414 -1.04 -20.95 2.65
N PRO A 415 -1.76 -20.58 3.73
CA PRO A 415 -2.55 -19.35 3.75
C PRO A 415 -1.69 -18.11 3.51
N LEU A 416 -2.10 -17.27 2.56
CA LEU A 416 -1.44 -15.99 2.27
C LEU A 416 -1.35 -15.11 3.52
N ASN A 417 -2.37 -15.15 4.37
CA ASN A 417 -2.42 -14.37 5.60
C ASN A 417 -1.32 -14.72 6.61
N ASN A 418 -0.65 -15.87 6.48
CA ASN A 418 0.55 -16.17 7.29
C ASN A 418 1.69 -15.19 6.95
N LEU A 419 1.81 -14.75 5.70
CA LEU A 419 2.75 -13.70 5.28
C LEU A 419 2.42 -12.38 5.97
N TRP A 420 1.14 -12.00 5.96
CA TRP A 420 0.64 -10.77 6.56
C TRP A 420 0.92 -10.70 8.06
N LEU A 421 0.65 -11.77 8.82
CA LEU A 421 1.03 -11.84 10.24
C LEU A 421 2.54 -11.67 10.44
N SER A 422 3.35 -12.29 9.58
CA SER A 422 4.82 -12.19 9.67
C SER A 422 5.34 -10.78 9.38
N MET A 423 4.64 -10.04 8.52
CA MET A 423 4.93 -8.62 8.26
C MET A 423 4.48 -7.74 9.43
N LEU A 424 3.32 -8.01 10.03
CA LEU A 424 2.85 -7.30 11.23
C LEU A 424 3.81 -7.47 12.41
N ASP A 425 4.33 -8.67 12.65
CA ASP A 425 5.30 -8.95 13.71
C ASP A 425 6.58 -8.11 13.52
N ARG A 426 7.05 -7.96 12.27
CA ARG A 426 8.23 -7.14 11.94
C ARG A 426 7.99 -5.64 12.08
N MET A 427 6.76 -5.19 11.84
CA MET A 427 6.34 -3.80 12.09
C MET A 427 6.13 -3.46 13.58
N GLY A 428 6.23 -4.46 14.48
CA GLY A 428 5.90 -4.27 15.90
C GLY A 428 4.40 -4.13 16.15
N THR A 429 3.57 -4.66 15.25
CA THR A 429 2.10 -4.60 15.28
C THR A 429 1.47 -5.98 15.36
N SER A 430 2.08 -6.87 16.14
CA SER A 430 1.70 -8.28 16.27
C SER A 430 0.22 -8.52 16.54
N MET A 431 -0.28 -9.60 15.96
CA MET A 431 -1.65 -10.09 16.12
C MET A 431 -1.64 -11.61 16.23
N ASP A 432 -2.56 -12.18 17.00
CA ASP A 432 -2.65 -13.63 17.12
C ASP A 432 -3.10 -14.28 15.81
N THR A 433 -4.13 -13.71 15.19
CA THR A 433 -4.75 -14.19 13.94
C THR A 433 -5.17 -13.03 13.04
N LEU A 434 -5.17 -13.25 11.73
CA LEU A 434 -5.76 -12.36 10.73
C LEU A 434 -6.46 -13.22 9.66
N GLY A 435 -7.76 -13.07 9.50
CA GLY A 435 -8.53 -13.84 8.50
C GLY A 435 -8.37 -15.35 8.69
N ASP A 436 -7.96 -16.03 7.62
CA ASP A 436 -7.73 -17.48 7.55
C ASP A 436 -6.29 -17.90 7.90
N SER A 437 -5.50 -17.02 8.53
CA SER A 437 -4.15 -17.35 8.99
C SER A 437 -4.14 -18.58 9.90
N THR A 438 -3.19 -19.48 9.69
CA THR A 438 -2.94 -20.66 10.54
C THR A 438 -1.64 -20.56 11.33
N GLY A 439 -0.83 -19.52 11.08
CA GLY A 439 0.44 -19.30 11.76
C GLY A 439 1.23 -18.14 11.14
N ARG A 440 2.51 -18.07 11.48
CA ARG A 440 3.46 -17.15 10.81
C ARG A 440 4.09 -17.89 9.63
N LEU A 441 4.41 -17.15 8.58
CA LEU A 441 5.17 -17.65 7.46
C LEU A 441 6.65 -17.78 7.86
N GLU A 442 7.15 -19.00 7.76
CA GLU A 442 8.52 -19.34 8.12
C GLU A 442 9.51 -18.95 7.00
N ASN A 443 10.81 -19.10 7.24
CA ASN A 443 11.89 -18.95 6.25
C ASN A 443 12.07 -17.57 5.61
N LEU A 444 11.52 -16.51 6.20
CA LEU A 444 11.77 -15.13 5.76
C LEU A 444 13.11 -14.55 6.22
N THR A 445 13.76 -15.13 7.23
CA THR A 445 15.07 -14.72 7.77
C THR A 445 16.26 -15.41 7.11
#